data_AF-A0A6J4XBN7-F1
#
_entry.id   AF-A0A6J4XBN7-F1
#
_cell.length_a   1.000
_cell.length_b   1.000
_cell.length_c   1.000
_cell.angle_alpha   90.00
_cell.angle_beta   90.00
_cell.angle_gamma   90.00
#
_symmetry.space_group_name_H-M   'P 1'
#
loop_
_entity.id
_entity.type
_entity.pdbx_description
1 polymer ?
#
loop_
_entity_poly.entity_id
_entity_poly.type
_entity_poly.pdbx_seq_one_letter_code
_entity_poly.pdbx_strand_id
1 'polypeptide(L)'
;MIKFHTNKELSQFFSINLAKWKRWSREFLPPDPLGGLQSGYARQYNLDEAFTVFIGGHLVGNLKLTIPEARKILHDLHQWLLDHDFYFDFSGNANPKNKSVHPVQNYQIAIISTHFPDGNLTGLRYRVKAIMTSDQVDFNGMPMHQERFIESSINALDNEPAQPNAESYRVLNISVLRHTFLSYFQIIL
;
A
#
# COMPACT_ATOMS: atom_id res chain seq x y z
N MET A 1 10.16 6.21 21.75
CA MET A 1 9.21 7.32 21.89
C MET A 1 8.44 7.42 20.59
N ILE A 2 7.11 7.25 20.61
CA ILE A 2 6.28 7.33 19.40
C ILE A 2 6.25 8.80 18.97
N LYS A 3 6.76 9.10 17.77
CA LYS A 3 6.73 10.45 17.21
C LYS A 3 5.42 10.61 16.44
N PHE A 4 4.67 11.64 16.79
CA PHE A 4 3.47 12.03 16.08
C PHE A 4 3.76 13.20 15.13
N HIS A 5 3.05 13.21 14.01
CA HIS A 5 3.10 14.27 13.01
C HIS A 5 1.74 14.94 12.87
N THR A 6 1.73 16.19 12.44
CA THR A 6 0.52 16.95 12.14
C THR A 6 0.23 16.97 10.63
N ASN A 7 -1.00 17.33 10.27
CA ASN A 7 -1.38 17.57 8.88
C ASN A 7 -0.42 18.53 8.14
N LYS A 8 0.06 19.58 8.82
CA LYS A 8 0.93 20.60 8.22
C LYS A 8 2.31 20.01 7.91
N GLU A 9 2.89 19.27 8.84
CA GLU A 9 4.20 18.63 8.66
C GLU A 9 4.16 17.60 7.53
N LEU A 10 3.18 16.69 7.53
CA LEU A 10 3.08 15.65 6.49
C LEU A 10 2.80 16.23 5.10
N SER A 11 1.96 17.27 5.02
CA SER A 11 1.73 18.02 3.79
C SER A 11 3.03 18.62 3.24
N GLN A 12 3.87 19.17 4.11
CA GLN A 12 5.17 19.74 3.72
C GLN A 12 6.16 18.65 3.32
N PHE A 13 6.32 17.59 4.13
CA PHE A 13 7.25 16.50 3.86
C PHE A 13 6.98 15.86 2.50
N PHE A 14 5.72 15.51 2.24
CA PHE A 14 5.35 14.83 1.00
C PHE A 14 5.12 15.78 -0.18
N SER A 15 5.25 17.09 0.03
CA SER A 15 4.89 18.11 -0.98
C SER A 15 3.46 17.91 -1.53
N ILE A 16 2.53 17.47 -0.68
CA ILE A 16 1.11 17.27 -1.00
C ILE A 16 0.33 18.47 -0.49
N ASN A 17 -0.56 19.04 -1.31
CA ASN A 17 -1.44 20.13 -0.87
C ASN A 17 -2.20 19.77 0.42
N LEU A 18 -2.19 20.68 1.40
CA LEU A 18 -2.75 20.45 2.74
C LEU A 18 -4.24 20.06 2.72
N ALA A 19 -5.06 20.69 1.88
CA ALA A 19 -6.48 20.35 1.78
C ALA A 19 -6.68 18.96 1.18
N LYS A 20 -5.82 18.58 0.22
CA LYS A 20 -5.80 17.23 -0.37
C LYS A 20 -5.42 16.18 0.67
N TRP A 21 -4.35 16.42 1.44
CA TRP A 21 -3.92 15.54 2.53
C TRP A 21 -5.02 15.35 3.58
N LYS A 22 -5.61 16.45 4.06
CA LYS A 22 -6.74 16.42 5.00
C LYS A 22 -7.93 15.64 4.45
N ARG A 23 -8.24 15.79 3.15
CA ARG A 23 -9.30 15.01 2.51
C ARG A 23 -8.97 13.52 2.54
N TRP A 24 -7.80 13.11 2.06
CA TRP A 24 -7.40 11.70 2.06
C TRP A 24 -7.37 11.10 3.47
N SER A 25 -6.87 11.85 4.45
CA SER A 25 -6.88 11.40 5.84
C SER A 25 -8.29 11.09 6.36
N ARG A 26 -9.31 11.86 5.98
CA ARG A 26 -10.70 11.60 6.40
C ARG A 26 -11.30 10.39 5.69
N GLU A 27 -10.83 10.05 4.50
CA GLU A 27 -11.36 8.97 3.67
C GLU A 27 -10.76 7.60 4.00
N PHE A 28 -9.50 7.59 4.48
CA PHE A 28 -8.70 6.37 4.64
C PHE A 28 -8.38 6.02 6.10
N LEU A 29 -8.63 6.93 7.05
CA LEU A 29 -8.47 6.64 8.47
C LEU A 29 -9.82 6.72 9.19
N PRO A 30 -9.97 6.03 10.33
CA PRO A 30 -11.14 6.22 11.18
C PRO A 30 -11.23 7.68 11.67
N PRO A 31 -12.41 8.12 12.14
CA PRO A 31 -12.57 9.41 12.78
C PRO A 31 -11.48 9.65 13.85
N ASP A 32 -11.01 10.89 13.93
CA ASP A 32 -9.98 11.25 14.90
C ASP A 32 -10.52 11.02 16.34
N PRO A 33 -9.87 10.16 17.14
CA PRO A 33 -10.33 9.84 18.49
C PRO A 33 -10.38 11.07 19.41
N LEU A 34 -9.54 12.10 19.17
CA LEU A 34 -9.51 13.32 19.96
C LEU A 34 -10.41 14.41 19.39
N GLY A 35 -10.66 14.39 18.08
CA GLY A 35 -11.46 15.41 17.38
C GLY A 35 -12.93 15.48 17.82
N GLY A 36 -13.47 14.40 18.41
CA GLY A 36 -14.82 14.38 18.98
C GLY A 36 -14.91 14.81 20.45
N LEU A 37 -13.79 14.80 21.18
CA LEU A 37 -13.76 15.08 22.63
C LEU A 37 -13.42 16.55 22.94
N GLN A 38 -12.62 17.20 22.10
CA GLN A 38 -12.26 18.61 22.26
C GLN A 38 -12.20 19.33 20.91
N SER A 39 -13.08 20.30 20.71
CA SER A 39 -13.05 21.19 19.55
C SER A 39 -11.72 21.95 19.51
N GLY A 40 -11.01 21.90 18.38
CA GLY A 40 -9.79 22.67 18.13
C GLY A 40 -8.48 21.88 18.11
N TYR A 41 -8.48 20.59 18.45
CA TYR A 41 -7.29 19.76 18.32
C TYR A 41 -7.05 19.33 16.87
N ALA A 42 -5.80 19.50 16.41
CA ALA A 42 -5.38 19.04 15.10
C ALA A 42 -5.03 17.55 15.14
N ARG A 43 -5.52 16.78 14.17
CA ARG A 43 -5.17 15.35 14.03
C ARG A 43 -3.67 15.15 14.06
N GLN A 44 -3.27 14.23 14.93
CA GLN A 44 -1.92 13.68 15.02
C GLN A 44 -1.89 12.32 14.35
N TYR A 45 -0.76 12.01 13.70
CA TYR A 45 -0.55 10.78 12.95
C TYR A 45 0.68 10.08 13.50
N ASN A 46 0.57 8.79 13.83
CA ASN A 46 1.75 7.95 13.90
C ASN A 46 2.23 7.59 12.46
N LEU A 47 3.36 6.88 12.33
CA LEU A 47 3.89 6.52 11.01
C LEU A 47 2.96 5.57 10.24
N ASP A 48 2.23 4.67 10.90
CA ASP A 48 1.31 3.73 10.24
C ASP A 48 0.10 4.43 9.65
N GLU A 49 -0.48 5.36 10.40
CA GLU A 49 -1.58 6.21 9.94
C GLU A 49 -1.12 7.08 8.78
N ALA A 50 0.05 7.71 8.90
CA ALA A 50 0.63 8.52 7.83
C ALA A 50 0.90 7.67 6.58
N PHE A 51 1.46 6.46 6.74
CA PHE A 51 1.74 5.55 5.64
C PHE A 51 0.46 5.04 4.98
N THR A 52 -0.57 4.72 5.76
CA THR A 52 -1.90 4.32 5.23
C THR A 52 -2.51 5.40 4.36
N VAL A 53 -2.48 6.67 4.81
CA VAL A 53 -2.96 7.81 4.01
C VAL A 53 -2.10 8.02 2.77
N PHE A 54 -0.79 7.82 2.88
CA PHE A 54 0.15 7.93 1.76
C PHE A 54 -0.12 6.87 0.67
N ILE A 55 -0.34 5.60 1.06
CA ILE A 55 -0.76 4.53 0.14
C ILE A 55 -2.10 4.89 -0.51
N GLY A 56 -3.12 5.25 0.28
CA GLY A 56 -4.42 5.63 -0.25
C GLY A 56 -4.34 6.79 -1.24
N GLY A 57 -3.51 7.78 -0.93
CA GLY A 57 -3.18 8.90 -1.82
C GLY A 57 -2.54 8.46 -3.13
N HIS A 58 -1.62 7.49 -3.10
CA HIS A 58 -1.00 6.91 -4.30
C HIS A 58 -2.01 6.12 -5.14
N LEU A 59 -2.86 5.30 -4.51
CA LEU A 59 -3.90 4.54 -5.19
C LEU A 59 -4.83 5.47 -6.01
N VAL A 60 -5.29 6.57 -5.42
CA VAL A 60 -6.20 7.50 -6.11
C VAL A 60 -5.47 8.49 -7.03
N GLY A 61 -4.32 9.00 -6.60
CA GLY A 61 -3.58 10.04 -7.31
C GLY A 61 -2.79 9.51 -8.50
N ASN A 62 -2.15 8.36 -8.33
CA ASN A 62 -1.22 7.78 -9.30
C ASN A 62 -1.86 6.62 -10.05
N LEU A 63 -2.48 5.67 -9.35
CA LEU A 63 -3.11 4.50 -9.99
C LEU A 63 -4.53 4.76 -10.53
N LYS A 64 -5.06 5.96 -10.27
CA LYS A 64 -6.37 6.47 -10.75
C LYS A 64 -7.57 5.64 -10.28
N LEU A 65 -7.45 5.00 -9.13
CA LEU A 65 -8.55 4.31 -8.47
C LEU A 65 -9.50 5.32 -7.82
N THR A 66 -10.77 4.98 -7.71
CA THR A 66 -11.75 5.76 -6.96
C THR A 66 -11.48 5.67 -5.45
N ILE A 67 -12.03 6.61 -4.68
CA ILE A 67 -11.92 6.57 -3.20
C ILE A 67 -12.51 5.27 -2.61
N PRO A 68 -13.72 4.80 -3.03
CA PRO A 68 -14.26 3.54 -2.54
C PRO A 68 -13.36 2.33 -2.85
N GLU A 69 -12.80 2.24 -4.07
CA GLU A 69 -11.86 1.18 -4.43
C GLU A 69 -10.60 1.24 -3.57
N ALA A 70 -9.98 2.41 -3.45
CA ALA A 70 -8.78 2.58 -2.63
C ALA A 70 -9.02 2.22 -1.16
N ARG A 71 -10.18 2.57 -0.60
CA ARG A 71 -10.56 2.18 0.77
C ARG A 71 -10.69 0.68 0.92
N LYS A 72 -11.34 0.01 -0.05
CA LYS A 72 -11.46 -1.45 -0.05
C LYS A 72 -10.10 -2.14 -0.18
N ILE A 73 -9.23 -1.64 -1.05
CA ILE A 73 -7.87 -2.16 -1.23
C ILE A 73 -7.07 -2.04 0.07
N LEU A 74 -7.07 -0.87 0.71
CA LEU A 74 -6.37 -0.68 1.99
C LEU A 74 -6.88 -1.65 3.07
N HIS A 75 -8.19 -1.86 3.14
CA HIS A 75 -8.80 -2.83 4.05
C HIS A 75 -8.34 -4.27 3.74
N ASP A 76 -8.47 -4.70 2.48
CA ASP A 76 -8.15 -6.07 2.07
C ASP A 76 -6.65 -6.39 2.21
N LEU A 77 -5.78 -5.40 2.03
CA LEU A 77 -4.32 -5.54 2.14
C LEU A 77 -3.80 -5.39 3.59
N HIS A 78 -4.61 -4.91 4.53
CA HIS A 78 -4.15 -4.49 5.85
C HIS A 78 -3.38 -5.60 6.59
N GLN A 79 -3.99 -6.79 6.71
CA GLN A 79 -3.35 -7.92 7.40
C GLN A 79 -2.08 -8.36 6.68
N TRP A 80 -2.10 -8.41 5.34
CA TRP A 80 -0.93 -8.79 4.56
C TRP A 80 0.24 -7.82 4.78
N LEU A 81 -0.03 -6.51 4.83
CA LEU A 81 0.99 -5.48 5.12
C LEU A 81 1.56 -5.61 6.53
N LEU A 82 0.74 -5.97 7.52
CA LEU A 82 1.20 -6.26 8.88
C LEU A 82 2.12 -7.50 8.90
N ASP A 83 1.69 -8.60 8.29
CA ASP A 83 2.43 -9.87 8.28
C ASP A 83 3.78 -9.79 7.54
N HIS A 84 3.98 -8.75 6.72
CA HIS A 84 5.20 -8.52 5.93
C HIS A 84 5.98 -7.28 6.41
N ASP A 85 5.76 -6.82 7.65
CA ASP A 85 6.51 -5.74 8.32
C ASP A 85 6.50 -4.39 7.55
N PHE A 86 5.45 -4.14 6.76
CA PHE A 86 5.30 -2.85 6.08
C PHE A 86 4.87 -1.74 7.05
N TYR A 87 4.07 -2.08 8.04
CA TYR A 87 3.73 -1.21 9.16
C TYR A 87 4.79 -1.28 10.27
N PHE A 88 4.91 -0.19 11.02
CA PHE A 88 5.88 0.03 12.06
C PHE A 88 5.32 -0.52 13.38
N ASP A 89 5.65 -1.77 13.72
CA ASP A 89 5.23 -2.33 15.01
C ASP A 89 5.84 -1.55 16.18
N PHE A 90 5.06 -0.64 16.75
CA PHE A 90 5.42 0.10 17.97
C PHE A 90 5.12 -0.71 19.25
N SER A 91 4.46 -1.86 19.14
CA SER A 91 4.00 -2.67 20.27
C SER A 91 4.97 -3.80 20.65
N GLY A 92 5.96 -4.11 19.80
CA GLY A 92 6.95 -5.17 20.06
C GLY A 92 6.36 -6.59 20.02
N ASN A 93 5.14 -6.72 19.48
CA ASN A 93 4.42 -7.99 19.34
C ASN A 93 4.56 -8.59 17.93
N ALA A 94 5.58 -8.16 17.16
CA ALA A 94 5.97 -8.78 15.92
C ALA A 94 6.12 -10.30 16.15
N ASN A 95 5.11 -11.05 15.74
CA ASN A 95 5.10 -12.49 15.84
C ASN A 95 6.14 -12.96 14.82
N PRO A 96 7.28 -13.55 15.20
CA PRO A 96 8.37 -13.86 14.28
C PRO A 96 8.05 -15.03 13.33
N LYS A 97 6.77 -15.35 13.16
CA LYS A 97 6.25 -16.45 12.35
C LYS A 97 6.04 -15.97 10.92
N ASN A 98 7.14 -15.75 10.20
CA ASN A 98 7.30 -15.84 8.74
C ASN A 98 8.47 -14.99 8.25
N LYS A 99 9.65 -15.10 8.90
CA LYS A 99 10.87 -14.69 8.22
C LYS A 99 11.12 -15.68 7.09
N SER A 100 10.66 -15.30 5.89
CA SER A 100 10.97 -15.96 4.63
C SER A 100 12.44 -16.40 4.62
N VAL A 101 12.68 -17.68 4.29
CA VAL A 101 14.03 -18.29 4.22
C VAL A 101 14.92 -17.60 3.16
N HIS A 102 14.31 -16.79 2.28
CA HIS A 102 15.02 -15.99 1.30
C HIS A 102 14.79 -14.48 1.54
N PRO A 103 15.83 -13.63 1.45
CA PRO A 103 15.67 -12.20 1.56
C PRO A 103 14.94 -11.69 0.32
N VAL A 104 13.64 -11.40 0.45
CA VAL A 104 12.88 -10.72 -0.59
C VAL A 104 13.37 -9.28 -0.66
N GLN A 105 13.81 -8.84 -1.84
CA GLN A 105 14.31 -7.49 -2.07
C GLN A 105 13.16 -6.50 -2.28
N ASN A 106 12.10 -6.93 -2.94
CA ASN A 106 11.00 -6.05 -3.33
C ASN A 106 9.67 -6.80 -3.45
N TYR A 107 8.58 -6.19 -3.00
CA TYR A 107 7.22 -6.65 -3.23
C TYR A 107 6.48 -5.72 -4.18
N GLN A 108 5.82 -6.33 -5.16
CA GLN A 108 4.84 -5.68 -6.02
C GLN A 108 3.48 -6.35 -5.83
N ILE A 109 2.42 -5.56 -5.77
CA ILE A 109 1.04 -6.04 -5.65
C ILE A 109 0.30 -5.65 -6.93
N ALA A 110 -0.04 -6.64 -7.73
CA ALA A 110 -0.96 -6.49 -8.83
C ALA A 110 -2.40 -6.44 -8.29
N ILE A 111 -3.10 -5.35 -8.59
CA ILE A 111 -4.52 -5.13 -8.30
C ILE A 111 -5.28 -5.42 -9.58
N ILE A 112 -6.12 -6.44 -9.54
CA ILE A 112 -6.92 -6.91 -10.67
C ILE A 112 -8.38 -6.60 -10.34
N SER A 113 -8.95 -5.64 -11.06
CA SER A 113 -10.36 -5.25 -10.92
C SER A 113 -11.21 -5.90 -12.01
N THR A 114 -12.30 -6.55 -11.60
CA THR A 114 -13.32 -7.07 -12.49
C THR A 114 -14.56 -6.18 -12.43
N HIS A 115 -15.07 -5.77 -13.59
CA HIS A 115 -16.27 -4.93 -13.70
C HIS A 115 -17.42 -5.70 -14.37
N PHE A 116 -18.65 -5.47 -13.90
CA PHE A 116 -19.87 -5.93 -14.56
C PHE A 116 -20.11 -5.10 -15.83
N PRO A 117 -20.95 -5.59 -16.77
CA PRO A 117 -21.35 -4.83 -17.96
C PRO A 117 -21.99 -3.47 -17.66
N ASP A 118 -22.55 -3.30 -16.45
CA ASP A 118 -23.18 -2.06 -15.97
C ASP A 118 -22.18 -1.05 -15.35
N GLY A 119 -20.89 -1.40 -15.30
CA GLY A 119 -19.82 -0.56 -14.75
C GLY A 119 -19.56 -0.75 -13.25
N ASN A 120 -20.35 -1.56 -12.54
CA ASN A 120 -20.13 -1.81 -11.12
C ASN A 120 -18.94 -2.76 -10.89
N LEU A 121 -18.13 -2.45 -9.88
CA LEU A 121 -16.99 -3.29 -9.47
C LEU A 121 -17.52 -4.59 -8.84
N THR A 122 -17.15 -5.73 -9.42
CA THR A 122 -17.63 -7.06 -8.99
C THR A 122 -16.69 -7.68 -7.98
N GLY A 123 -15.40 -7.39 -8.10
CA GLY A 123 -14.36 -8.00 -7.30
C GLY A 123 -13.02 -7.30 -7.47
N LEU A 124 -12.21 -7.40 -6.42
CA LEU A 124 -10.80 -7.07 -6.42
C LEU A 124 -10.03 -8.33 -6.08
N ARG A 125 -9.02 -8.63 -6.87
CA ARG A 125 -8.07 -9.70 -6.61
C ARG A 125 -6.67 -9.12 -6.55
N TYR A 126 -5.83 -9.72 -5.71
CA TYR A 126 -4.48 -9.25 -5.49
C TYR A 126 -3.50 -10.39 -5.72
N ARG A 127 -2.53 -10.16 -6.59
CA ARG A 127 -1.39 -11.05 -6.78
C ARG A 127 -0.13 -10.34 -6.30
N VAL A 128 0.58 -10.98 -5.40
CA VAL A 128 1.83 -10.50 -4.86
C VAL A 128 2.97 -11.14 -5.63
N LYS A 129 3.90 -10.32 -6.09
CA LYS A 129 5.17 -10.72 -6.66
C LYS A 129 6.28 -10.36 -5.67
N ALA A 130 6.86 -11.37 -5.04
CA ALA A 130 7.99 -11.24 -4.11
C ALA A 130 9.30 -11.45 -4.88
N ILE A 131 9.99 -10.37 -5.23
CA ILE A 131 11.22 -10.36 -6.03
C ILE A 131 12.41 -10.66 -5.12
N MET A 132 13.11 -11.74 -5.42
CA MET A 132 14.26 -12.25 -4.66
C MET A 132 15.59 -11.74 -5.21
N THR A 133 15.74 -11.70 -6.55
CA THR A 133 16.92 -11.14 -7.23
C THR A 133 16.52 -10.44 -8.53
N SER A 134 17.36 -9.51 -8.95
CA SER A 134 17.19 -8.65 -10.10
C SER A 134 18.55 -8.41 -10.73
N ASP A 135 18.86 -9.13 -11.82
CA ASP A 135 20.21 -9.19 -12.39
C ASP A 135 20.20 -8.70 -13.85
N GLN A 136 21.27 -8.03 -14.27
CA GLN A 136 21.53 -7.77 -15.68
C GLN A 136 22.22 -9.00 -16.27
N VAL A 137 21.65 -9.57 -17.32
CA VAL A 137 22.17 -10.77 -17.98
C VAL A 137 22.34 -10.52 -19.48
N ASP A 138 23.41 -11.05 -20.06
CA ASP A 138 23.55 -11.06 -21.52
C ASP A 138 22.74 -12.24 -22.08
N PHE A 139 21.81 -11.94 -22.98
CA PHE A 139 21.07 -12.95 -23.73
C PHE A 139 21.32 -12.74 -25.22
N ASN A 140 22.23 -13.54 -25.77
CA ASN A 140 22.66 -13.45 -27.18
C ASN A 140 23.22 -12.06 -27.56
N GLY A 141 24.07 -11.47 -26.72
CA GLY A 141 24.66 -10.15 -26.97
C GLY A 141 23.74 -8.96 -26.67
N MET A 142 22.54 -9.21 -26.13
CA MET A 142 21.61 -8.17 -25.69
C MET A 142 21.56 -8.11 -24.17
N PRO A 143 21.78 -6.94 -23.54
CA PRO A 143 21.60 -6.78 -22.11
C PRO A 143 20.11 -6.89 -21.78
N MET A 144 19.76 -7.89 -20.98
CA MET A 144 18.43 -8.18 -20.49
C MET A 144 18.38 -8.02 -18.97
N HIS A 145 17.19 -7.72 -18.47
CA HIS A 145 16.92 -7.72 -17.03
C HIS A 145 16.21 -9.02 -16.65
N GLN A 146 16.81 -9.79 -15.75
CA GLN A 146 16.24 -11.05 -15.25
C GLN A 146 15.83 -10.90 -13.79
N GLU A 147 14.58 -11.23 -13.48
CA GLU A 147 14.06 -11.24 -12.11
C GLU A 147 13.75 -12.67 -11.67
N ARG A 148 14.13 -13.02 -10.45
CA ARG A 148 13.66 -14.24 -9.76
C ARG A 148 12.65 -13.85 -8.72
N PHE A 149 11.46 -14.44 -8.74
CA PHE A 149 10.37 -14.07 -7.85
C PHE A 149 9.49 -15.27 -7.48
N ILE A 150 8.75 -15.11 -6.39
CA ILE A 150 7.66 -16.00 -5.97
C ILE A 150 6.35 -15.24 -6.12
N GLU A 151 5.32 -15.89 -6.65
CA GLU A 151 3.97 -15.33 -6.68
C GLU A 151 3.06 -15.97 -5.63
N SER A 152 2.21 -15.15 -5.03
CA SER A 152 1.12 -15.61 -4.16
C SER A 152 -0.12 -14.73 -4.37
N SER A 153 -1.27 -15.19 -3.89
CA SER A 153 -2.53 -14.44 -3.95
C SER A 153 -2.97 -14.04 -2.55
N ILE A 154 -3.56 -12.85 -2.41
CA ILE A 154 -4.17 -12.40 -1.15
C ILE A 154 -5.67 -12.67 -1.24
N ASN A 155 -6.23 -13.33 -0.24
CA ASN A 155 -7.67 -13.67 -0.16
C ASN A 155 -8.17 -14.43 -1.40
N ALA A 156 -7.50 -15.53 -1.77
CA ALA A 156 -7.98 -16.42 -2.81
C ALA A 156 -9.40 -16.90 -2.44
N LEU A 157 -10.42 -16.37 -3.11
CA LEU A 157 -11.77 -16.90 -3.05
C LEU A 157 -11.82 -18.08 -4.02
N ASP A 158 -12.17 -19.27 -3.52
CA ASP A 158 -12.22 -20.55 -4.23
C ASP A 158 -13.26 -20.64 -5.37
N ASN A 159 -13.87 -19.52 -5.76
CA ASN A 159 -14.91 -19.49 -6.78
C ASN A 159 -14.52 -18.53 -7.90
N GLU A 160 -14.06 -19.07 -9.02
CA GLU A 160 -13.98 -18.32 -10.28
C GLU A 160 -15.39 -17.86 -10.66
N PRO A 161 -15.65 -16.54 -10.74
CA PRO A 161 -16.88 -16.08 -11.36
C PRO A 161 -16.80 -16.26 -12.87
N ALA A 162 -17.97 -16.40 -13.49
CA ALA A 162 -18.15 -16.43 -14.93
C ALA A 162 -17.38 -15.29 -15.63
N GLN A 163 -16.79 -15.60 -16.79
CA GLN A 163 -15.83 -14.79 -17.54
C GLN A 163 -16.11 -13.27 -17.47
N PRO A 164 -15.21 -12.46 -16.89
CA PRO A 164 -15.34 -11.00 -16.88
C PRO A 164 -15.16 -10.42 -18.29
N ASN A 165 -15.93 -9.37 -18.62
CA ASN A 165 -15.86 -8.69 -19.92
C ASN A 165 -14.61 -7.82 -20.08
N ALA A 166 -14.06 -7.28 -18.98
CA ALA A 166 -12.85 -6.48 -18.97
C ALA A 166 -12.17 -6.56 -17.60
N GLU A 167 -10.89 -6.92 -17.60
CA GLU A 167 -10.03 -6.85 -16.43
C GLU A 167 -9.16 -5.60 -16.52
N SER A 168 -9.16 -4.77 -15.47
CA SER A 168 -8.16 -3.70 -15.37
C SER A 168 -7.05 -4.11 -14.42
N TYR A 169 -5.82 -3.81 -14.83
CA TYR A 169 -4.60 -4.20 -14.14
C TYR A 169 -3.82 -2.96 -13.70
N ARG A 170 -3.49 -2.89 -12.41
CA ARG A 170 -2.64 -1.85 -11.81
C ARG A 170 -1.61 -2.49 -10.91
N VAL A 171 -0.40 -1.93 -10.85
CA VAL A 171 0.68 -2.45 -10.00
C VAL A 171 1.03 -1.42 -8.94
N LEU A 172 0.95 -1.84 -7.67
CA LEU A 172 1.46 -1.12 -6.52
C LEU A 172 2.84 -1.67 -6.17
N ASN A 173 3.91 -0.93 -6.46
CA ASN A 173 5.25 -1.27 -6.01
C ASN A 173 5.42 -0.87 -4.54
N ILE A 174 4.92 -1.71 -3.64
CA ILE A 174 4.73 -1.37 -2.22
C ILE A 174 6.07 -1.17 -1.50
N SER A 175 7.13 -1.92 -1.85
CA SER A 175 8.47 -1.72 -1.27
C SER A 175 9.07 -0.37 -1.70
N VAL A 176 8.98 0.00 -2.98
CA VAL A 176 9.43 1.33 -3.43
C VAL A 176 8.61 2.43 -2.78
N LEU A 177 7.30 2.23 -2.63
CA LEU A 177 6.44 3.22 -2.01
C LEU A 177 6.78 3.42 -0.52
N ARG A 178 7.04 2.33 0.22
CA ARG A 178 7.49 2.38 1.62
C ARG A 178 8.85 3.05 1.74
N HIS A 179 9.81 2.72 0.88
CA HIS A 179 11.12 3.36 0.87
C HIS A 179 11.01 4.86 0.60
N THR A 180 10.20 5.25 -0.39
CA THR A 180 9.89 6.65 -0.68
C THR A 180 9.25 7.35 0.51
N PHE A 181 8.29 6.70 1.19
CA PHE A 181 7.68 7.26 2.40
C PHE A 181 8.74 7.52 3.49
N LEU A 182 9.62 6.55 3.73
CA LEU A 182 10.64 6.62 4.77
C LEU A 182 11.74 7.64 4.51
N SER A 183 12.10 7.86 3.24
CA SER A 183 13.14 8.83 2.89
C SER A 183 12.75 10.26 3.30
N TYR A 184 11.45 10.59 3.32
CA TYR A 184 10.95 11.87 3.84
C TYR A 184 11.19 12.08 5.34
N PHE A 185 11.36 11.00 6.10
CA PHE A 185 11.63 11.06 7.54
C PHE A 185 13.11 10.88 7.88
N GLN A 186 13.99 10.77 6.86
CA GLN A 186 15.41 10.43 7.02
C GLN A 186 15.64 9.13 7.82
N ILE A 187 14.64 8.24 7.80
CA ILE A 187 14.75 6.92 8.42
C ILE A 187 15.41 6.01 7.39
N ILE A 188 16.70 5.73 7.58
CA ILE A 188 17.41 4.72 6.82
C ILE A 188 17.13 3.38 7.51
N LEU A 189 16.48 2.46 6.79
CA LEU A 189 16.36 1.05 7.17
C LEU A 189 17.44 0.25 6.45
#